data_AF-A0A3R8RKM6-F1
#
_entry.id   AF-A0A3R8RKM6-F1
#
_cell.length_a   1.000
_cell.length_b   1.000
_cell.length_c   1.000
_cell.angle_alpha   90.00
_cell.angle_beta   90.00
_cell.angle_gamma   90.00
#
_symmetry.space_group_name_H-M   'P 1'
#
loop_
_entity.id
_entity.type
_entity.pdbx_description
1 polymer ?
#
loop_
_entity_poly.entity_id
_entity_poly.type
_entity_poly.pdbx_seq_one_letter_code
_entity_poly.pdbx_strand_id
1 'polypeptide(L)'
;RGYAEQGHVDAITVTPGLVLAYVRGSRARPYRVQVRLRTLADADWDRFLDLAADRTGHIAALLDKEMPQALAECGVPLLPGPGDLEPQCSCPDRGHPCKHAAALCYQTARLLDADPFVLLLLRGRGERELLDALSRLSAARAARAAQGREPAPLPG
;
A
#
# COMPACT_ATOMS: atom_id res chain seq x y z
N ARG A 1 -22.14 0.96 -12.92
CA ARG A 1 -21.68 0.14 -11.76
C ARG A 1 -21.43 -1.33 -12.11
N GLY A 2 -22.32 -2.04 -12.82
CA GLY A 2 -22.16 -3.49 -13.09
C GLY A 2 -20.92 -3.97 -13.86
N TYR A 3 -20.21 -3.12 -14.61
CA TYR A 3 -19.03 -3.54 -15.40
C TYR A 3 -17.79 -3.86 -14.55
N ALA A 4 -17.72 -3.32 -13.34
CA ALA A 4 -16.64 -3.60 -12.41
C ALA A 4 -16.86 -4.90 -11.61
N GLU A 5 -18.11 -5.37 -11.51
CA GLU A 5 -18.49 -6.56 -10.73
C GLU A 5 -18.63 -7.82 -11.60
N GLN A 6 -18.87 -7.66 -12.89
CA GLN A 6 -18.83 -8.78 -13.85
C GLN A 6 -17.37 -9.03 -14.22
N GLY A 7 -16.88 -10.27 -14.11
CA GLY A 7 -15.48 -10.71 -14.26
C GLY A 7 -14.79 -10.41 -15.59
N HIS A 8 -14.73 -9.13 -15.95
CA HIS A 8 -14.10 -8.59 -17.15
C HIS A 8 -12.67 -8.14 -16.88
N VAL A 9 -12.26 -7.99 -15.61
CA VAL A 9 -10.87 -7.71 -15.23
C VAL A 9 -10.19 -9.07 -15.00
N ASP A 10 -9.20 -9.39 -15.84
CA ASP A 10 -8.36 -10.58 -15.65
C ASP A 10 -7.41 -10.34 -14.44
N ALA A 11 -6.36 -11.16 -14.27
CA ALA A 11 -5.42 -11.03 -13.16
C ALA A 11 -4.82 -9.61 -13.06
N ILE A 12 -4.83 -9.05 -11.85
CA ILE A 12 -4.27 -7.73 -11.54
C ILE A 12 -2.83 -7.91 -11.07
N THR A 13 -1.92 -7.16 -11.67
CA THR A 13 -0.52 -7.08 -11.25
C THR A 13 -0.29 -5.72 -10.57
N VAL A 14 0.25 -5.75 -9.35
CA VAL A 14 0.61 -4.55 -8.60
C VAL A 14 2.14 -4.49 -8.49
N THR A 15 2.68 -3.32 -8.79
CA THR A 15 4.11 -3.00 -8.68
C THR A 15 4.24 -1.59 -8.10
N PRO A 16 5.43 -1.18 -7.62
CA PRO A 16 5.67 0.19 -7.19
C PRO A 16 5.14 1.23 -8.19
N GLY A 17 4.17 2.03 -7.75
CA GLY A 17 3.54 3.11 -8.49
C GLY A 17 2.64 2.70 -9.66
N LEU A 18 2.35 1.41 -9.85
CA LEU A 18 1.58 0.94 -11.00
C LEU A 18 0.71 -0.29 -10.67
N VAL A 19 -0.58 -0.17 -10.97
CA VAL A 19 -1.51 -1.30 -11.08
C VAL A 19 -1.79 -1.55 -12.56
N LEU A 20 -1.68 -2.80 -12.99
CA LEU A 20 -1.87 -3.22 -14.38
C LEU A 20 -2.87 -4.38 -14.43
N ALA A 21 -3.80 -4.33 -15.38
CA ALA A 21 -4.68 -5.44 -15.68
C ALA A 21 -5.06 -5.46 -17.17
N TYR A 22 -5.50 -6.63 -17.62
CA TYR A 22 -6.20 -6.77 -18.89
C TYR A 22 -7.70 -6.80 -18.63
N VAL A 23 -8.45 -5.94 -19.34
CA VAL A 23 -9.89 -5.79 -19.15
C VAL A 23 -10.62 -6.12 -20.45
N ARG A 24 -11.48 -7.13 -20.40
CA ARG A 24 -12.33 -7.56 -21.51
C ARG A 24 -13.34 -6.47 -21.83
N GLY A 25 -13.63 -6.36 -23.12
CA GLY A 25 -14.51 -5.33 -23.65
C GLY A 25 -15.23 -5.80 -24.89
N SER A 26 -15.64 -4.86 -25.72
CA SER A 26 -16.33 -5.14 -26.99
C SER A 26 -15.46 -5.81 -28.07
N ARG A 27 -14.13 -5.80 -27.90
CA ARG A 27 -13.19 -6.43 -28.84
C ARG A 27 -12.80 -7.84 -28.37
N ALA A 28 -12.43 -8.68 -29.33
CA ALA A 28 -11.95 -10.04 -29.06
C ALA A 28 -10.68 -10.07 -28.19
N ARG A 29 -9.80 -9.07 -28.33
CA ARG A 29 -8.60 -8.92 -27.49
C ARG A 29 -8.90 -8.00 -26.29
N PRO A 30 -8.52 -8.38 -25.05
CA PRO A 30 -8.65 -7.52 -23.87
C PRO A 30 -7.87 -6.20 -24.03
N TYR A 31 -8.37 -5.14 -23.40
CA TYR A 31 -7.69 -3.86 -23.32
C TYR A 31 -6.66 -3.89 -22.19
N ARG A 32 -5.44 -3.43 -22.47
CA ARG A 32 -4.46 -3.13 -21.43
C ARG A 32 -4.90 -1.87 -20.70
N VAL A 33 -5.07 -1.97 -19.38
CA VAL A 33 -5.48 -0.88 -18.49
C VAL A 33 -4.47 -0.78 -17.36
N GLN A 34 -4.09 0.44 -17.03
CA GLN A 34 -3.17 0.71 -15.94
C GLN A 34 -3.63 1.90 -15.10
N VAL A 35 -3.32 1.88 -13.82
CA VAL A 35 -3.52 3.01 -12.91
C VAL A 35 -2.16 3.32 -12.30
N ARG A 36 -1.69 4.55 -12.46
CA ARG A 36 -0.47 5.03 -11.82
C ARG A 36 -0.79 5.76 -10.52
N LEU A 37 0.11 5.61 -9.56
CA LEU A 37 0.12 6.34 -8.31
C LEU A 37 1.56 6.75 -8.00
N ARG A 38 1.75 7.94 -7.44
CA ARG A 38 3.09 8.40 -7.02
C ARG A 38 3.60 7.56 -5.83
N THR A 39 4.83 7.09 -5.93
CA THR A 39 5.53 6.47 -4.80
C THR A 39 5.94 7.52 -3.77
N LEU A 40 6.11 7.08 -2.52
CA LEU A 40 6.61 7.95 -1.46
C LEU A 40 8.12 8.17 -1.59
N ALA A 41 8.59 9.31 -1.09
CA ALA A 41 10.00 9.58 -0.92
C ALA A 41 10.56 8.79 0.28
N ASP A 42 11.88 8.61 0.32
CA ASP A 42 12.54 7.86 1.40
C ASP A 42 12.28 8.48 2.78
N ALA A 43 12.26 9.82 2.89
CA ALA A 43 11.96 10.51 4.14
C ALA A 43 10.54 10.26 4.68
N ASP A 44 9.57 10.05 3.78
CA ASP A 44 8.20 9.68 4.16
C ASP A 44 8.14 8.22 4.62
N TRP A 45 8.91 7.34 3.96
CA TRP A 45 9.07 5.96 4.39
C TRP A 45 9.72 5.85 5.77
N ASP A 46 10.77 6.62 6.03
CA ASP A 46 11.45 6.65 7.33
C ASP A 46 10.46 7.04 8.44
N ARG A 47 9.65 8.09 8.21
CA ARG A 47 8.62 8.53 9.16
C ARG A 47 7.57 7.44 9.41
N PHE A 48 7.09 6.78 8.35
CA PHE A 48 6.15 5.68 8.48
C PHE A 48 6.72 4.52 9.30
N LEU A 49 7.94 4.09 8.97
CA LEU A 49 8.63 2.99 9.63
C LEU A 49 8.90 3.31 11.10
N ASP A 50 9.29 4.55 11.42
CA ASP A 50 9.54 4.96 12.79
C ASP A 50 8.28 4.89 13.66
N LEU A 51 7.12 5.29 13.13
CA LEU A 51 5.85 5.21 13.84
C LEU A 51 5.32 3.77 13.94
N ALA A 52 5.49 2.98 12.88
CA ALA A 52 5.14 1.56 12.89
C ALA A 52 5.99 0.78 13.90
N ALA A 53 7.28 1.08 14.02
CA ALA A 53 8.17 0.47 15.00
C ALA A 53 8.00 1.02 16.43
N ASP A 54 7.18 2.06 16.65
CA ASP A 54 6.98 2.70 17.96
C ASP A 54 6.23 1.77 18.93
N ARG A 55 5.29 1.00 18.39
CA ARG A 55 4.50 0.03 19.15
C ARG A 55 4.50 -1.32 18.44
N THR A 56 4.88 -2.37 19.15
CA THR A 56 4.81 -3.76 18.62
C THR A 56 3.41 -4.13 18.14
N GLY A 57 2.37 -3.57 18.75
CA GLY A 57 0.98 -3.73 18.30
C GLY A 57 0.70 -3.20 16.88
N HIS A 58 1.42 -2.17 16.40
CA HIS A 58 1.27 -1.71 15.02
C HIS A 58 1.80 -2.75 14.03
N ILE A 59 2.93 -3.39 14.35
CA ILE A 59 3.54 -4.44 13.51
C ILE A 59 2.63 -5.68 13.49
N ALA A 60 2.10 -6.08 14.65
CA ALA A 60 1.15 -7.19 14.75
C ALA A 60 -0.10 -6.95 13.87
N ALA A 61 -0.71 -5.76 13.99
CA ALA A 61 -1.86 -5.39 13.15
C ALA A 61 -1.54 -5.45 11.65
N LEU A 62 -0.36 -4.94 11.23
CA LEU A 62 0.06 -5.06 9.83
C LEU A 62 0.18 -6.52 9.38
N LEU A 63 0.76 -7.40 10.21
CA LEU A 63 0.85 -8.84 9.92
C LEU A 63 -0.54 -9.50 9.80
N ASP A 64 -1.50 -9.03 10.58
CA ASP A 64 -2.92 -9.41 10.50
C ASP A 64 -3.67 -8.75 9.33
N LYS A 65 -2.94 -8.05 8.45
CA LYS A 65 -3.47 -7.32 7.27
C LYS A 65 -4.44 -6.21 7.65
N GLU A 66 -4.26 -5.63 8.83
CA GLU A 66 -4.99 -4.45 9.28
C GLU A 66 -4.08 -3.22 9.20
N MET A 67 -4.63 -2.09 8.75
CA MET A 67 -3.93 -0.80 8.81
C MET A 67 -4.33 -0.08 10.11
N PRO A 68 -3.43 0.05 11.11
CA PRO A 68 -3.71 0.86 12.29
C PRO A 68 -4.05 2.30 11.90
N GLN A 69 -5.10 2.87 12.49
CA GLN A 69 -5.49 4.26 12.22
C GLN A 69 -4.34 5.24 12.42
N ALA A 70 -3.52 5.04 13.47
CA ALA A 70 -2.34 5.86 13.72
C ALA A 70 -1.32 5.84 12.56
N LEU A 71 -1.20 4.72 11.85
CA LEU A 71 -0.34 4.62 10.66
C LEU A 71 -0.99 5.22 9.42
N ALA A 72 -2.30 5.06 9.25
CA ALA A 72 -3.04 5.68 8.16
C ALA A 72 -3.03 7.22 8.22
N GLU A 73 -3.02 7.78 9.44
CA GLU A 73 -3.09 9.22 9.71
C GLU A 73 -1.72 9.83 10.09
N CYS A 74 -0.60 9.15 9.81
CA CYS A 74 0.74 9.55 10.26
C CYS A 74 1.34 10.79 9.58
N GLY A 75 0.53 11.56 8.85
CA GLY A 75 0.97 12.72 8.07
C GLY A 75 1.77 12.39 6.81
N VAL A 76 1.93 11.10 6.49
CA VAL A 76 2.41 10.63 5.18
C VAL A 76 1.20 10.48 4.26
N PRO A 77 1.26 10.97 3.00
CA PRO A 77 0.16 10.84 2.06
C PRO A 77 0.05 9.40 1.53
N LEU A 78 -0.32 8.45 2.40
CA LEU A 78 -0.46 7.03 2.08
C LEU A 78 -1.67 6.78 1.18
N LEU A 79 -2.84 7.29 1.57
CA LEU A 79 -4.06 7.13 0.80
C LEU A 79 -4.04 8.09 -0.41
N PRO A 80 -4.40 7.62 -1.62
CA PRO A 80 -4.47 8.49 -2.79
C PRO A 80 -5.62 9.50 -2.64
N GLY A 81 -5.33 10.78 -2.89
CA GLY A 81 -6.33 11.84 -2.95
C GLY A 81 -7.04 11.90 -4.32
N PRO A 82 -8.06 12.76 -4.45
CA PRO A 82 -8.70 13.03 -5.74
C PRO A 82 -7.65 13.51 -6.77
N GLY A 83 -7.55 12.79 -7.89
CA GLY A 83 -6.61 13.13 -8.97
C GLY A 83 -5.20 12.54 -8.83
N ASP A 84 -4.85 11.88 -7.73
CA ASP A 84 -3.55 11.20 -7.60
C ASP A 84 -3.47 9.90 -8.40
N LEU A 85 -4.62 9.30 -8.70
CA LEU A 85 -4.71 8.12 -9.54
C LEU A 85 -4.81 8.55 -10.99
N GLU A 86 -3.85 8.11 -11.80
CA GLU A 86 -3.79 8.38 -13.22
C GLU A 86 -4.14 7.12 -14.03
N PRO A 87 -5.43 6.89 -14.32
CA PRO A 87 -5.85 5.75 -15.12
C PRO A 87 -5.54 5.96 -16.61
N GLN A 88 -5.01 4.93 -17.25
CA GLN A 88 -4.76 4.88 -18.69
C GLN A 88 -5.30 3.57 -19.26
N CYS A 89 -5.94 3.66 -20.43
CA CYS A 89 -6.51 2.50 -21.10
C CYS A 89 -6.22 2.56 -22.60
N SER A 90 -5.91 1.40 -23.18
CA SER A 90 -5.70 1.23 -24.62
C SER A 90 -6.99 1.22 -25.46
N CYS A 91 -8.16 1.44 -24.86
CA CYS A 91 -9.42 1.49 -25.60
C CYS A 91 -9.60 2.83 -26.34
N PRO A 92 -10.34 2.86 -27.46
CA PRO A 92 -10.58 4.09 -28.23
C PRO A 92 -11.64 5.02 -27.61
N ASP A 93 -12.16 4.68 -26.44
CA ASP A 93 -13.17 5.47 -25.73
C ASP A 93 -12.55 6.81 -25.28
N ARG A 94 -13.31 7.90 -25.45
CA ARG A 94 -12.90 9.26 -25.05
C ARG A 94 -13.39 9.64 -23.65
N GLY A 95 -14.11 8.74 -22.96
CA GLY A 95 -14.46 8.93 -21.56
C GLY A 95 -13.22 8.97 -20.67
N HIS A 96 -13.15 9.94 -19.75
CA HIS A 96 -12.06 10.08 -18.78
C HIS A 96 -12.60 10.03 -17.34
N PRO A 97 -12.42 8.92 -16.60
CA PRO A 97 -11.92 7.61 -17.06
C PRO A 97 -12.98 6.84 -17.88
N CYS A 98 -12.53 6.00 -18.80
CA CYS A 98 -13.42 5.09 -19.54
C CYS A 98 -13.92 3.96 -18.63
N LYS A 99 -14.93 3.19 -19.06
CA LYS A 99 -15.48 2.10 -18.24
C LYS A 99 -14.45 1.04 -17.81
N HIS A 100 -13.43 0.78 -18.61
CA HIS A 100 -12.38 -0.20 -18.30
C HIS A 100 -11.41 0.33 -17.24
N ALA A 101 -11.00 1.60 -17.37
CA ALA A 101 -10.22 2.31 -16.37
C ALA A 101 -10.97 2.41 -15.03
N ALA A 102 -12.27 2.75 -15.07
CA ALA A 102 -13.11 2.78 -13.89
C ALA A 102 -13.24 1.40 -13.23
N ALA A 103 -13.35 0.33 -14.02
CA ALA A 103 -13.37 -1.04 -13.50
C ALA A 103 -12.06 -1.40 -12.77
N LEU A 104 -10.91 -1.05 -13.35
CA LEU A 104 -9.62 -1.28 -12.68
C LEU A 104 -9.47 -0.42 -11.42
N CYS A 105 -9.90 0.86 -11.43
CA CYS A 105 -9.86 1.70 -10.24
C CYS A 105 -10.71 1.12 -9.11
N TYR A 106 -11.90 0.59 -9.42
CA TYR A 106 -12.76 -0.05 -8.43
C TYR A 106 -12.14 -1.32 -7.85
N GLN A 107 -11.58 -2.20 -8.69
CA GLN A 107 -10.88 -3.39 -8.22
C GLN A 107 -9.62 -3.04 -7.43
N THR A 108 -8.90 -1.99 -7.82
CA THR A 108 -7.76 -1.47 -7.07
C THR A 108 -8.20 -1.04 -5.68
N ALA A 109 -9.26 -0.25 -5.54
CA ALA A 109 -9.77 0.16 -4.22
C ALA A 109 -10.08 -1.05 -3.33
N ARG A 110 -10.75 -2.07 -3.86
CA ARG A 110 -11.03 -3.31 -3.12
C ARG A 110 -9.78 -4.07 -2.68
N LEU A 111 -8.73 -4.09 -3.50
CA LEU A 111 -7.45 -4.70 -3.12
C LEU A 111 -6.78 -3.91 -2.00
N LEU A 112 -6.82 -2.58 -2.05
CA LEU A 112 -6.26 -1.71 -1.02
C LEU A 112 -7.02 -1.83 0.32
N ASP A 113 -8.34 -2.00 0.26
CA ASP A 113 -9.18 -2.21 1.45
C ASP A 113 -8.95 -3.59 2.10
N ALA A 114 -8.53 -4.59 1.31
CA ALA A 114 -8.37 -5.97 1.76
C ALA A 114 -6.96 -6.29 2.28
N ASP A 115 -5.92 -5.63 1.76
CA ASP A 115 -4.54 -5.86 2.19
C ASP A 115 -3.72 -4.55 2.19
N PRO A 116 -3.28 -4.05 3.37
CA PRO A 116 -2.49 -2.84 3.47
C PRO A 116 -1.13 -2.94 2.76
N PHE A 117 -0.55 -4.13 2.62
CA PHE A 117 0.72 -4.30 1.90
C PHE A 117 0.58 -4.05 0.40
N VAL A 118 -0.63 -4.17 -0.17
CA VAL A 118 -0.86 -3.76 -1.56
C VAL A 118 -0.72 -2.24 -1.68
N LEU A 119 -1.22 -1.48 -0.70
CA LEU A 119 -1.04 -0.03 -0.64
C LEU A 119 0.44 0.33 -0.46
N LEU A 120 1.13 -0.31 0.48
CA LEU A 120 2.54 -0.07 0.76
C LEU A 120 3.43 -0.41 -0.45
N LEU A 121 3.13 -1.51 -1.15
CA LEU A 121 3.78 -1.89 -2.40
C LEU A 121 3.55 -0.83 -3.48
N LEU A 122 2.30 -0.39 -3.66
CA LEU A 122 1.97 0.64 -4.63
C LEU A 122 2.67 1.97 -4.30
N ARG A 123 2.89 2.26 -3.01
CA ARG A 123 3.68 3.39 -2.53
C ARG A 123 5.20 3.20 -2.59
N GLY A 124 5.68 2.01 -2.93
CA GLY A 124 7.06 1.77 -3.33
C GLY A 124 7.89 0.82 -2.46
N ARG A 125 7.29 0.16 -1.46
CA ARG A 125 8.01 -0.82 -0.61
C ARG A 125 7.26 -2.13 -0.54
N GLY A 126 7.96 -3.22 -0.86
CA GLY A 126 7.38 -4.56 -0.78
C GLY A 126 7.20 -5.03 0.66
N GLU A 127 6.27 -5.97 0.88
CA GLU A 127 5.96 -6.54 2.20
C GLU A 127 7.21 -7.04 2.93
N ARG A 128 8.04 -7.87 2.28
CA ARG A 128 9.26 -8.41 2.89
C ARG A 128 10.26 -7.31 3.27
N GLU A 129 10.49 -6.36 2.37
CA GLU A 129 11.41 -5.24 2.62
C GLU A 129 10.97 -4.42 3.83
N LEU A 130 9.66 -4.15 3.92
CA LEU A 130 9.06 -3.38 5.00
C LEU A 130 9.14 -4.12 6.34
N LEU A 131 8.75 -5.40 6.37
CA LEU A 131 8.81 -6.22 7.59
C LEU A 131 10.24 -6.39 8.10
N ASP A 132 11.20 -6.59 7.19
CA ASP A 132 12.62 -6.68 7.54
C ASP A 132 13.12 -5.36 8.16
N ALA A 133 12.71 -4.21 7.61
CA ALA A 133 13.06 -2.90 8.15
C ALA A 133 12.45 -2.68 9.55
N LEU A 134 11.18 -3.00 9.73
CA LEU A 134 10.49 -2.90 11.02
C LEU A 134 11.13 -3.80 12.08
N SER A 135 11.45 -5.04 11.73
CA SER A 135 12.12 -5.98 12.64
C SER A 135 13.46 -5.45 13.13
N ARG A 136 14.29 -4.91 12.22
CA ARG A 136 15.57 -4.27 12.58
C ARG A 136 15.38 -3.07 13.51
N LEU A 137 14.43 -2.18 13.20
CA LEU A 137 14.17 -0.99 14.01
C LEU A 137 13.67 -1.36 15.42
N SER A 138 12.73 -2.30 15.52
CA SER A 138 12.21 -2.78 16.81
C SER A 138 13.30 -3.46 17.64
N ALA A 139 14.15 -4.30 17.04
CA ALA A 139 15.27 -4.92 17.74
C ALA A 139 16.27 -3.89 18.27
N ALA A 140 16.62 -2.88 17.46
CA ALA A 140 17.50 -1.80 17.88
C ALA A 140 16.92 -0.98 19.05
N ARG A 141 15.61 -0.70 19.02
CA ARG A 141 14.92 0.01 20.12
C ARG A 141 14.86 -0.81 21.40
N ALA A 142 14.54 -2.10 21.30
CA ALA A 142 14.54 -3.02 22.45
C ALA A 142 15.92 -3.10 23.11
N ALA A 143 16.99 -3.20 22.31
CA ALA A 143 18.36 -3.22 22.82
C ALA A 143 18.73 -1.94 23.57
N ARG A 144 18.37 -0.76 23.03
CA ARG A 144 18.60 0.54 23.69
C ARG A 144 17.82 0.66 25.01
N ALA A 145 16.56 0.21 25.05
CA ALA A 145 15.74 0.23 26.26
C ALA A 145 16.32 -0.67 27.37
N ALA A 146 16.89 -1.82 27.00
CA ALA A 146 17.57 -2.71 27.95
C ALA A 146 18.86 -2.09 28.53
N GLN A 147 19.62 -1.35 27.70
CA GLN A 147 20.85 -0.66 28.14
C GLN A 147 20.57 0.53 29.08
N GLY A 148 19.44 1.21 28.92
CA GLY A 148 19.03 2.32 29.80
C GLY A 148 18.42 1.92 31.14
N ARG A 149 18.13 0.63 31.36
CA ARG A 149 17.71 0.07 32.65
C ARG A 149 18.94 -0.48 33.39
N GLU A 150 19.80 0.40 33.88
CA GLU A 150 20.87 -0.01 34.81
C GLU A 150 20.24 -0.44 36.15
N PRO A 151 20.64 -1.56 36.77
CA PRO A 151 20.06 -2.01 38.04
C PRO A 151 20.33 -0.98 39.13
N ALA A 152 19.31 -0.63 39.93
CA ALA A 152 19.50 0.19 41.11
C ALA A 152 20.57 -0.46 42.03
N PRO A 153 21.52 0.30 42.60
CA PRO A 153 22.52 -0.26 43.49
C PRO A 153 21.81 -0.91 44.67
N LEU A 154 22.14 -2.18 44.95
CA LEU A 154 21.64 -2.89 46.11
C LEU A 154 22.10 -2.13 47.38
N PRO A 155 21.21 -1.81 48.33
CA PRO A 155 21.64 -1.28 49.62
C PRO A 155 22.43 -2.38 50.35
N GLY A 156 23.70 -2.06 50.64
CA GLY A 156 24.58 -2.88 51.47
C GLY A 156 24.35 -2.68 52.96
#